data_AF-A0A2D8K591-F1
#
_entry.id   AF-A0A2D8K591-F1
#
_cell.length_a   1.000
_cell.length_b   1.000
_cell.length_c   1.000
_cell.angle_alpha   90.00
_cell.angle_beta   90.00
_cell.angle_gamma   90.00
#
_symmetry.space_group_name_H-M   'P 1'
#
loop_
_entity.id
_entity.type
_entity.pdbx_description
1 polymer ?
#
loop_
_entity_poly.entity_id
_entity_poly.type
_entity_poly.pdbx_seq_one_letter_code
_entity_poly.pdbx_strand_id
1 'polypeptide(L)'
;MKDADNEGYRSFARGGLTAAVTVNSGALVALVSQLSALKAPSNGPYLKAAFIFWVVGIVLGLLAWAAAAAAAQSFANEKHRREVAFASSGFALFFLSILSFIAGVGFAFLAVFPS
;
A
#
# COMPACT_ATOMS: atom_id res chain seq x y z
N MET A 1 -4.43 11.31 -32.37
CA MET A 1 -5.22 10.54 -31.38
C MET A 1 -4.35 9.87 -30.32
N LYS A 2 -3.20 9.25 -30.65
CA LYS A 2 -2.29 8.63 -29.65
C LYS A 2 -1.77 9.55 -28.52
N ASP A 3 -1.63 10.85 -28.78
CA ASP A 3 -1.08 11.78 -27.77
C ASP A 3 -2.11 12.17 -26.68
N ALA A 4 -3.40 12.23 -27.03
CA ALA A 4 -4.47 12.59 -26.10
C ALA A 4 -4.74 11.48 -25.07
N ASP A 5 -4.67 10.21 -25.49
CA ASP A 5 -4.84 9.07 -24.57
C ASP A 5 -3.70 9.00 -23.54
N ASN A 6 -2.47 9.29 -23.97
CA ASN A 6 -1.30 9.33 -23.09
C ASN A 6 -1.39 10.40 -22.00
N GLU A 7 -2.02 11.54 -22.31
CA GLU A 7 -2.22 12.63 -21.36
C GLU A 7 -3.26 12.29 -20.30
N GLY A 8 -4.32 11.57 -20.70
CA GLY A 8 -5.32 11.00 -19.78
C GLY A 8 -4.69 10.05 -18.75
N TYR A 9 -3.88 9.08 -19.19
CA TYR A 9 -3.17 8.17 -18.27
C TYR A 9 -2.23 8.89 -17.32
N ARG A 10 -1.51 9.92 -17.80
CA ARG A 10 -0.61 10.72 -16.95
C ARG A 10 -1.37 11.52 -15.90
N SER A 11 -2.52 12.09 -16.24
CA SER A 11 -3.38 12.83 -15.30
C SER A 11 -3.94 11.92 -14.21
N PHE A 12 -4.48 10.74 -14.57
CA PHE A 12 -4.97 9.75 -13.61
C PHE A 12 -3.85 9.22 -12.71
N ALA A 13 -2.69 8.91 -13.27
CA ALA A 13 -1.53 8.49 -12.50
C ALA A 13 -1.11 9.56 -11.48
N ARG A 14 -1.06 10.84 -11.88
CA ARG A 14 -0.76 11.97 -10.96
C ARG A 14 -1.83 12.10 -9.87
N GLY A 15 -3.11 12.02 -10.21
CA GLY A 15 -4.20 12.07 -9.24
C GLY A 15 -4.11 10.95 -8.20
N GLY A 16 -3.88 9.72 -8.66
CA GLY A 16 -3.68 8.56 -7.78
C GLY A 16 -2.45 8.69 -6.89
N LEU A 17 -1.35 9.20 -7.43
CA LEU A 17 -0.10 9.43 -6.68
C LEU A 17 -0.28 10.52 -5.61
N THR A 18 -0.96 11.62 -5.94
CA THR A 18 -1.27 12.70 -4.98
C THR A 18 -2.20 12.21 -3.87
N ALA A 19 -3.24 11.43 -4.21
CA ALA A 19 -4.14 10.83 -3.22
C ALA A 19 -3.37 9.87 -2.29
N ALA A 20 -2.53 9.00 -2.87
CA ALA A 20 -1.70 8.08 -2.10
C ALA A 20 -0.71 8.82 -1.18
N VAL A 21 -0.02 9.85 -1.68
CA VAL A 21 0.90 10.67 -0.88
C VAL A 21 0.16 11.38 0.24
N THR A 22 -1.01 11.96 -0.03
CA THR A 22 -1.80 12.69 0.97
C THR A 22 -2.27 11.76 2.09
N VAL A 23 -2.83 10.60 1.75
CA VAL A 23 -3.30 9.60 2.72
C VAL A 23 -2.14 9.04 3.53
N ASN A 24 -1.04 8.65 2.87
CA ASN A 24 0.13 8.10 3.56
C ASN A 24 0.84 9.13 4.46
N SER A 25 0.88 10.40 4.05
CA SER A 25 1.48 11.46 4.86
C SER A 25 0.64 11.76 6.11
N GLY A 26 -0.69 11.78 5.98
CA GLY A 26 -1.59 11.93 7.13
C GLY A 26 -1.49 10.75 8.10
N ALA A 27 -1.46 9.53 7.57
CA ALA A 27 -1.28 8.31 8.37
C ALA A 27 0.08 8.26 9.09
N LEU A 28 1.16 8.69 8.42
CA LEU A 28 2.49 8.77 9.02
C LEU A 28 2.55 9.79 10.16
N VAL A 29 1.98 10.99 9.95
CA VAL A 29 1.92 12.03 11.00
C VAL A 29 1.11 11.55 12.19
N ALA A 30 -0.04 10.91 11.95
CA ALA A 30 -0.86 10.31 13.00
C ALA A 30 -0.07 9.23 13.77
N LEU A 31 0.65 8.36 13.06
CA LEU A 31 1.48 7.32 13.66
C LEU A 31 2.59 7.92 14.53
N VAL A 32 3.36 8.87 14.01
CA VAL A 32 4.47 9.51 14.74
C VAL A 32 3.96 10.23 15.99
N SER A 33 2.82 10.91 15.87
CA SER A 33 2.16 11.58 16.99
C SER A 33 1.77 10.58 18.09
N GLN A 34 1.23 9.41 17.72
CA GLN A 34 0.88 8.38 18.68
C GLN A 34 2.10 7.64 19.25
N LEU A 35 3.14 7.39 18.45
CA LEU A 35 4.40 6.76 18.88
C LEU A 35 5.12 7.58 19.95
N SER A 36 5.10 8.92 19.86
CA SER A 36 5.68 9.79 20.89
C SER A 36 5.00 9.66 22.26
N ALA A 37 3.75 9.20 22.29
CA ALA A 37 2.99 8.96 23.53
C ALA A 37 3.23 7.58 24.15
N LEU A 38 3.83 6.63 23.41
CA LEU A 38 4.20 5.31 23.93
C LEU A 38 5.43 5.43 24.85
N LYS A 39 5.19 5.66 26.15
CA LYS A 39 6.21 5.46 27.20
C LYS A 39 6.64 3.98 27.19
N ALA A 40 7.93 3.75 26.95
CA ALA A 40 8.70 2.50 27.03
C ALA A 40 7.89 1.18 26.96
N PRO A 41 7.94 0.42 25.84
CA PRO A 41 7.09 -0.74 25.65
C PRO A 41 7.52 -1.91 26.54
N SER A 42 6.66 -2.31 27.48
CA SER A 42 6.75 -3.59 28.19
C SER A 42 6.52 -4.80 27.26
N ASN A 43 6.00 -4.59 26.04
CA ASN A 43 5.61 -5.63 25.08
C ASN A 43 6.35 -5.52 23.73
N GLY A 44 7.69 -5.56 23.79
CA GLY A 44 8.56 -5.51 22.61
C GLY A 44 8.23 -6.46 21.43
N PRO A 45 7.81 -7.73 21.63
CA PRO A 45 7.61 -8.65 20.50
C PRO A 45 6.38 -8.30 19.65
N TYR A 46 5.26 -7.90 20.26
CA TYR A 46 4.05 -7.55 19.52
C TYR A 46 4.22 -6.25 18.75
N LEU A 47 4.89 -5.25 19.35
CA LEU A 47 5.19 -4.01 18.65
C LEU A 47 6.11 -4.25 17.45
N LYS A 48 7.15 -5.09 17.60
CA LYS A 48 8.02 -5.49 16.48
C LYS A 48 7.23 -6.19 15.37
N ALA A 49 6.33 -7.12 15.72
CA ALA A 49 5.47 -7.80 14.76
C ALA A 49 4.59 -6.80 13.99
N ALA A 50 3.97 -5.83 14.69
CA ALA A 50 3.16 -4.79 14.08
C ALA A 50 3.93 -4.02 12.99
N PHE A 51 5.16 -3.59 13.30
CA PHE A 51 6.03 -2.90 12.33
C PHE A 51 6.40 -3.78 11.13
N ILE A 52 6.71 -5.07 11.35
CA ILE A 52 7.02 -6.00 10.26
C ILE A 52 5.83 -6.11 9.30
N PHE A 53 4.63 -6.32 9.81
CA PHE A 53 3.41 -6.40 9.00
C PHE A 53 3.11 -5.10 8.25
N TRP A 54 3.40 -3.95 8.85
CA TRP A 54 3.28 -2.66 8.15
C TRP A 54 4.28 -2.53 7.01
N VAL A 55 5.55 -2.87 7.22
CA VAL A 55 6.58 -2.82 6.16
C VAL A 55 6.22 -3.78 5.02
N VAL A 56 5.78 -5.00 5.34
CA VAL A 56 5.30 -5.97 4.35
C VAL A 56 4.13 -5.40 3.56
N GLY A 57 3.17 -4.76 4.22
CA GLY A 57 2.05 -4.08 3.57
C GLY A 57 2.51 -3.03 2.57
N ILE A 58 3.44 -2.15 2.96
CA ILE A 58 4.01 -1.12 2.07
C ILE A 58 4.67 -1.76 0.83
N VAL A 59 5.50 -2.79 1.03
CA VAL A 59 6.19 -3.48 -0.08
C VAL A 59 5.17 -4.11 -1.04
N LEU A 60 4.15 -4.79 -0.51
CA LEU A 60 3.08 -5.37 -1.33
C LEU A 60 2.28 -4.30 -2.09
N GLY A 61 1.99 -3.16 -1.46
CA GLY A 61 1.33 -2.02 -2.10
C GLY A 61 2.16 -1.44 -3.26
N LEU A 62 3.47 -1.31 -3.10
CA LEU A 62 4.38 -0.86 -4.16
C LEU A 62 4.42 -1.86 -5.34
N LEU A 63 4.44 -3.17 -5.04
CA LEU A 63 4.38 -4.22 -6.06
C LEU A 63 3.02 -4.22 -6.77
N ALA A 64 1.91 -4.00 -6.05
CA ALA A 64 0.58 -3.88 -6.62
C ALA A 64 0.50 -2.69 -7.60
N TRP A 65 1.09 -1.56 -7.23
CA TRP A 65 1.18 -0.38 -8.09
C TRP A 65 2.02 -0.65 -9.34
N ALA A 66 3.17 -1.32 -9.21
CA ALA A 66 4.00 -1.71 -10.34
C ALA A 66 3.25 -2.67 -11.30
N ALA A 67 2.48 -3.62 -10.76
CA ALA A 67 1.65 -4.52 -11.55
C ALA A 67 0.52 -3.76 -12.27
N ALA A 68 -0.13 -2.80 -11.62
CA ALA A 68 -1.12 -1.94 -12.26
C ALA A 68 -0.52 -1.11 -13.42
N ALA A 69 0.69 -0.57 -13.23
CA ALA A 69 1.41 0.14 -14.30
C ALA A 69 1.75 -0.79 -15.48
N ALA A 70 2.18 -2.02 -15.21
CA ALA A 70 2.45 -3.02 -16.24
C ALA A 70 1.17 -3.48 -16.96
N ALA A 71 0.04 -3.55 -16.28
CA ALA A 71 -1.27 -3.83 -16.87
C ALA A 71 -1.68 -2.71 -17.84
N ALA A 72 -1.58 -1.45 -17.42
CA ALA A 72 -1.86 -0.29 -18.27
C ALA A 72 -0.95 -0.23 -19.50
N GLN A 73 0.35 -0.53 -19.34
CA GLN A 73 1.27 -0.64 -20.47
C GLN A 73 0.91 -1.80 -21.41
N SER A 74 0.44 -2.92 -20.87
CA SER A 74 0.02 -4.08 -21.69
C SER A 74 -1.25 -3.78 -22.49
N PHE A 75 -2.19 -3.04 -21.90
CA PHE A 75 -3.39 -2.54 -22.58
C PHE A 75 -3.01 -1.63 -23.77
N ALA A 76 -2.12 -0.66 -23.55
CA ALA A 76 -1.66 0.25 -24.62
C ALA A 76 -0.92 -0.46 -25.77
N ASN A 77 -0.39 -1.65 -25.54
CA ASN A 77 0.27 -2.49 -26.54
C ASN A 77 -0.62 -3.61 -27.10
N GLU A 78 -1.93 -3.57 -26.82
CA GLU A 78 -2.93 -4.57 -27.26
C GLU A 78 -2.61 -6.01 -26.80
N LYS A 79 -1.87 -6.17 -25.70
CA LYS A 79 -1.47 -7.48 -25.16
C LYS A 79 -2.45 -7.95 -24.07
N HIS A 80 -3.67 -8.29 -24.47
CA HIS A 80 -4.78 -8.58 -23.55
C HIS A 80 -4.49 -9.68 -22.51
N ARG A 81 -3.81 -10.78 -22.89
CA ARG A 81 -3.46 -11.85 -21.92
C ARG A 81 -2.52 -11.36 -20.81
N ARG A 82 -1.59 -10.44 -21.12
CA ARG A 82 -0.66 -9.88 -20.14
C ARG A 82 -1.33 -8.83 -19.27
N GLU A 83 -2.20 -8.02 -19.86
CA GLU A 83 -3.04 -7.06 -19.15
C GLU A 83 -3.83 -7.75 -18.03
N VAL A 84 -4.59 -8.79 -18.36
CA VAL A 84 -5.40 -9.53 -17.38
C VAL A 84 -4.51 -10.14 -16.29
N ALA A 85 -3.38 -10.75 -16.65
CA ALA A 85 -2.46 -11.33 -15.69
C ALA A 85 -1.91 -10.28 -14.70
N PHE A 86 -1.41 -9.14 -15.20
CA PHE A 86 -0.88 -8.08 -14.35
C PHE A 86 -1.96 -7.40 -13.50
N ALA A 87 -3.17 -7.21 -14.05
CA ALA A 87 -4.29 -6.66 -13.30
C ALA A 87 -4.69 -7.60 -12.14
N SER A 88 -4.86 -8.90 -12.40
CA SER A 88 -5.16 -9.89 -11.37
C SER A 88 -4.09 -9.96 -10.29
N SER A 89 -2.80 -9.97 -10.67
CA SER A 89 -1.70 -9.92 -9.71
C SER A 89 -1.70 -8.62 -8.89
N GLY A 90 -1.98 -7.48 -9.53
CA GLY A 90 -2.09 -6.19 -8.85
C GLY A 90 -3.19 -6.18 -7.78
N PHE A 91 -4.38 -6.68 -8.11
CA PHE A 91 -5.47 -6.82 -7.14
C PHE A 91 -5.10 -7.74 -5.98
N ALA A 92 -4.51 -8.92 -6.25
CA ALA A 92 -4.10 -9.85 -5.21
C ALA A 92 -3.08 -9.22 -4.25
N LEU A 93 -2.06 -8.54 -4.77
CA LEU A 93 -1.05 -7.84 -3.98
C LEU A 93 -1.65 -6.70 -3.15
N PHE A 94 -2.62 -5.96 -3.71
CA PHE A 94 -3.33 -4.91 -3.00
C PHE A 94 -4.15 -5.45 -1.82
N PHE A 95 -4.90 -6.54 -2.01
CA PHE A 95 -5.63 -7.18 -0.91
C PHE A 95 -4.68 -7.73 0.16
N LEU A 96 -3.59 -8.38 -0.23
CA LEU A 96 -2.57 -8.84 0.71
C LEU A 96 -1.94 -7.68 1.49
N SER A 97 -1.71 -6.54 0.84
CA SER A 97 -1.25 -5.32 1.50
C SER A 97 -2.24 -4.86 2.58
N ILE A 98 -3.53 -4.80 2.27
CA ILE A 98 -4.57 -4.42 3.24
C ILE A 98 -4.60 -5.41 4.42
N LEU A 99 -4.60 -6.72 4.15
CA LEU A 99 -4.59 -7.74 5.20
C LEU A 99 -3.35 -7.61 6.10
N SER A 100 -2.20 -7.29 5.53
CA SER A 100 -0.97 -7.04 6.27
C SER A 100 -1.11 -5.83 7.20
N PHE A 101 -1.71 -4.72 6.73
CA PHE A 101 -1.98 -3.57 7.60
C PHE A 101 -2.96 -3.89 8.74
N ILE A 102 -4.04 -4.63 8.45
CA ILE A 102 -5.02 -5.07 9.46
C ILE A 102 -4.33 -5.94 10.52
N ALA A 103 -3.51 -6.91 10.10
CA ALA A 103 -2.73 -7.73 11.02
C ALA A 103 -1.79 -6.88 11.88
N GLY A 104 -1.09 -5.90 11.28
CA GLY A 104 -0.23 -4.97 12.00
C GLY A 104 -0.98 -4.15 13.05
N VAL A 105 -2.20 -3.68 12.75
CA VAL A 105 -3.07 -3.00 13.72
C VAL A 105 -3.46 -3.95 14.86
N GLY A 106 -3.79 -5.21 14.55
CA GLY A 106 -4.09 -6.22 15.57
C GLY A 106 -2.92 -6.45 16.54
N PHE A 107 -1.69 -6.57 16.01
CA PHE A 107 -0.49 -6.70 16.84
C PHE A 107 -0.19 -5.43 17.65
N ALA A 108 -0.42 -4.24 17.09
CA ALA A 108 -0.27 -2.98 17.82
C ALA A 108 -1.28 -2.89 18.98
N PHE A 109 -2.52 -3.33 18.77
CA PHE A 109 -3.54 -3.39 19.81
C PHE A 109 -3.13 -4.32 20.96
N LEU A 110 -2.63 -5.53 20.64
CA LEU A 110 -2.12 -6.48 21.64
C LEU A 110 -0.90 -5.93 22.40
N ALA A 111 -0.07 -5.12 21.75
CA ALA A 111 1.07 -4.48 22.42
C ALA A 111 0.62 -3.46 23.48
N VAL A 112 -0.49 -2.75 23.24
CA VAL A 112 -1.04 -1.71 24.12
C VAL A 112 -1.92 -2.30 25.24
N PHE A 113 -2.69 -3.35 24.95
CA PHE A 113 -3.62 -3.98 25.89
C PHE A 113 -3.25 -5.46 26.13
N PRO A 114 -2.16 -5.74 26.88
CA PRO A 114 -1.84 -7.11 27.26
C PRO A 114 -2.92 -7.66 28.20
N SER A 115 -3.43 -8.86 27.88
CA SER A 115 -4.31 -9.66 28.74
C SER A 115 -3.58 -10.23 29.94
#